data_AF-A0A529LR76-F1
#
_entry.id   AF-A0A529LR76-F1
#
_cell.length_a   1.000
_cell.length_b   1.000
_cell.length_c   1.000
_cell.angle_alpha   90.00
_cell.angle_beta   90.00
_cell.angle_gamma   90.00
#
_symmetry.space_group_name_H-M   'P 1'
#
loop_
_entity.id
_entity.type
_entity.pdbx_description
1 polymer ?
#
loop_
_entity_poly.entity_id
_entity_poly.type
_entity_poly.pdbx_seq_one_letter_code
_entity_poly.pdbx_strand_id
1 'polypeptide(L)'
;HVVERLVRVGDLKVTGPKGTTHKFGDGSGEPVHIHIKTSHAERAITFDPMLAVPEAYMDGELDVLEGGVLGLMRIAFQNMGSSGIDVSWSKAIEGLRHAFRRLQQINTAARSRRNVQRHYDLSGELYKLFLDEDMQYSCAYFEQPDMTLDEAQLAKKRHIAAKLRLKA
;
A
#
# COMPACT_ATOMS: atom_id res chain seq x y z
N HIS A 1 -8.31 -19.88 7.50
CA HIS A 1 -7.47 -19.42 6.37
C HIS A 1 -6.52 -18.29 6.82
N VAL A 2 -5.39 -18.03 6.13
CA VAL A 2 -4.45 -16.95 6.52
C VAL A 2 -5.13 -15.57 6.49
N VAL A 3 -6.04 -15.35 5.54
CA VAL A 3 -6.78 -14.08 5.39
C VAL A 3 -7.74 -13.81 6.57
N GLU A 4 -8.42 -14.83 7.11
CA GLU A 4 -9.25 -14.72 8.34
C GLU A 4 -8.46 -14.23 9.55
N ARG A 5 -7.16 -14.53 9.62
CA ARG A 5 -6.31 -14.07 10.72
C ARG A 5 -5.84 -12.63 10.53
N LEU A 6 -5.82 -12.15 9.28
CA LEU A 6 -5.33 -10.82 8.92
C LEU A 6 -6.44 -9.78 8.84
N VAL A 7 -7.69 -10.16 8.56
CA VAL A 7 -8.81 -9.23 8.39
C VAL A 7 -9.94 -9.60 9.36
N ARG A 8 -10.00 -8.89 10.48
CA ARG A 8 -11.01 -9.00 11.54
C ARG A 8 -12.04 -7.86 11.51
N VAL A 9 -11.63 -6.67 11.09
CA VAL A 9 -12.46 -5.47 10.97
C VAL A 9 -12.59 -5.10 9.49
N GLY A 10 -13.80 -4.79 9.03
CA GLY A 10 -14.10 -4.41 7.64
C GLY A 10 -15.03 -5.38 6.92
N ASP A 11 -15.43 -5.05 5.68
CA ASP A 11 -16.16 -5.93 4.77
C ASP A 11 -15.29 -6.25 3.54
N LEU A 12 -14.50 -7.33 3.62
CA LEU A 12 -13.62 -7.77 2.53
C LEU A 12 -14.15 -9.05 1.88
N LYS A 13 -14.43 -8.99 0.59
CA LYS A 13 -14.71 -10.14 -0.26
C LYS A 13 -13.47 -10.47 -1.11
N VAL A 14 -13.09 -11.74 -1.14
CA VAL A 14 -11.99 -12.25 -1.97
C VAL A 14 -12.50 -13.36 -2.86
N THR A 15 -12.43 -13.16 -4.17
CA THR A 15 -12.64 -14.23 -5.15
C THR A 15 -11.29 -14.79 -5.55
N GLY A 16 -11.11 -16.10 -5.38
CA GLY A 16 -9.89 -16.80 -5.79
C GLY A 16 -9.93 -17.24 -7.26
N PRO A 17 -8.83 -17.83 -7.75
CA PRO A 17 -8.69 -18.23 -9.16
C PRO A 17 -9.71 -19.29 -9.62
N LYS A 18 -10.25 -20.06 -8.67
CA LYS A 18 -11.28 -21.09 -8.91
C LYS A 18 -12.71 -20.52 -8.94
N GLY A 19 -12.88 -19.21 -8.81
CA GLY A 19 -14.17 -18.54 -8.70
C GLY A 19 -14.81 -18.62 -7.30
N THR A 20 -14.24 -19.40 -6.39
CA THR A 20 -14.70 -19.47 -5.00
C THR A 20 -14.51 -18.11 -4.33
N THR A 21 -15.57 -17.64 -3.67
CA THR A 21 -15.59 -16.34 -3.02
C THR A 21 -15.74 -16.51 -1.51
N HIS A 22 -14.88 -15.83 -0.76
CA HIS A 22 -14.88 -15.82 0.70
C HIS A 22 -15.05 -14.38 1.20
N LYS A 23 -15.73 -14.22 2.34
CA LYS A 23 -15.88 -12.95 3.04
C LYS A 23 -15.06 -12.96 4.32
N PHE A 24 -14.45 -11.83 4.65
CA PHE A 24 -13.60 -11.62 5.81
C PHE A 24 -13.92 -10.29 6.49
N GLY A 25 -13.64 -10.22 7.80
CA GLY A 25 -13.97 -9.10 8.65
C GLY A 25 -15.35 -9.20 9.31
N ASP A 26 -15.75 -8.13 9.99
CA ASP A 26 -16.99 -8.01 10.75
C ASP A 26 -18.16 -7.41 9.96
N GLY A 27 -17.93 -7.08 8.68
CA GLY A 27 -18.92 -6.46 7.79
C GLY A 27 -19.07 -4.95 8.00
N SER A 28 -18.18 -4.31 8.76
CA SER A 28 -18.20 -2.86 8.97
C SER A 28 -17.52 -2.10 7.81
N GLY A 29 -17.89 -0.82 7.65
CA GLY A 29 -17.27 0.06 6.65
C GLY A 29 -17.78 -0.14 5.22
N GLU A 30 -17.04 0.40 4.26
CA GLU A 30 -17.36 0.26 2.84
C GLU A 30 -16.93 -1.13 2.32
N PRO A 31 -17.79 -1.83 1.56
CA PRO A 31 -17.43 -3.12 0.97
C PRO A 31 -16.23 -3.01 0.02
N VAL A 32 -15.30 -3.94 0.15
CA VAL A 32 -14.16 -4.09 -0.75
C VAL A 32 -14.21 -5.50 -1.35
N HIS A 33 -14.09 -5.59 -2.66
CA HIS A 33 -14.03 -6.88 -3.35
C HIS A 33 -12.74 -6.95 -4.17
N ILE A 34 -11.89 -7.93 -3.85
CA ILE A 34 -10.71 -8.25 -4.65
C ILE A 34 -10.88 -9.58 -5.39
N HIS A 35 -10.30 -9.67 -6.58
CA HIS A 35 -10.26 -10.88 -7.38
C HIS A 35 -8.83 -11.25 -7.69
N ILE A 36 -8.40 -12.40 -7.15
CA ILE A 36 -7.10 -13.01 -7.39
C ILE A 36 -7.26 -13.95 -8.59
N LYS A 37 -6.66 -13.58 -9.72
CA LYS A 37 -6.86 -14.28 -11.01
C LYS A 37 -6.05 -15.56 -11.12
N THR A 38 -4.90 -15.63 -10.44
CA THR A 38 -3.93 -16.72 -10.65
C THR A 38 -3.59 -17.46 -9.36
N SER A 39 -3.37 -18.77 -9.47
CA SER A 39 -2.89 -19.60 -8.36
C SER A 39 -1.45 -19.25 -7.94
N HIS A 40 -0.73 -18.49 -8.78
CA HIS A 40 0.55 -17.90 -8.42
C HIS A 40 0.37 -16.81 -7.36
N ALA A 41 -0.45 -15.78 -7.66
CA ALA A 41 -0.74 -14.70 -6.73
C ALA A 41 -1.38 -15.20 -5.43
N GLU A 42 -2.33 -16.14 -5.50
CA GLU A 42 -2.97 -16.73 -4.31
C GLU A 42 -1.95 -17.35 -3.35
N ARG A 43 -1.00 -18.12 -3.88
CA ARG A 43 0.07 -18.73 -3.09
C ARG A 43 1.02 -17.67 -2.54
N ALA A 44 1.46 -16.71 -3.37
CA ALA A 44 2.37 -15.65 -2.96
C ALA A 44 1.78 -14.81 -1.81
N ILE A 45 0.51 -14.40 -1.93
CA ILE A 45 -0.22 -13.63 -0.90
C ILE A 45 -0.37 -14.43 0.40
N THR A 46 -0.54 -15.75 0.31
CA THR A 46 -0.62 -16.61 1.51
C THR A 46 0.69 -16.60 2.30
N PHE A 47 1.85 -16.50 1.64
CA PHE A 47 3.16 -16.53 2.29
C PHE A 47 3.68 -15.14 2.69
N ASP A 48 3.51 -14.14 1.84
CA ASP A 48 3.97 -12.77 2.09
C ASP A 48 2.96 -11.73 1.58
N PRO A 49 1.85 -11.51 2.29
CA PRO A 49 0.77 -10.64 1.83
C PRO A 49 1.21 -9.18 1.69
N MET A 50 2.15 -8.72 2.51
CA MET A 50 2.63 -7.32 2.49
C MET A 50 3.33 -6.96 1.19
N LEU A 51 4.03 -7.92 0.57
CA LEU A 51 4.74 -7.72 -0.69
C LEU A 51 3.92 -8.23 -1.89
N ALA A 52 3.29 -9.40 -1.77
CA ALA A 52 2.65 -10.05 -2.89
C ALA A 52 1.34 -9.38 -3.32
N VAL A 53 0.60 -8.71 -2.42
CA VAL A 53 -0.62 -7.97 -2.80
C VAL A 53 -0.30 -6.82 -3.77
N PRO A 54 0.62 -5.89 -3.45
CA PRO A 54 0.95 -4.81 -4.39
C PRO A 54 1.61 -5.33 -5.67
N GLU A 55 2.47 -6.35 -5.60
CA GLU A 55 3.05 -6.99 -6.80
C GLU A 55 1.98 -7.61 -7.70
N ALA A 56 1.06 -8.41 -7.15
CA ALA A 56 -0.02 -9.01 -7.91
C ALA A 56 -0.95 -7.96 -8.55
N TYR A 57 -1.18 -6.82 -7.87
CA TYR A 57 -1.93 -5.72 -8.45
C TYR A 57 -1.19 -5.09 -9.64
N MET A 58 0.11 -4.79 -9.48
CA MET A 58 0.94 -4.22 -10.55
C MET A 58 1.09 -5.17 -11.75
N ASP A 59 1.18 -6.47 -11.50
CA ASP A 59 1.28 -7.52 -12.52
C ASP A 59 -0.08 -7.87 -13.15
N GLY A 60 -1.17 -7.28 -12.67
CA GLY A 60 -2.53 -7.53 -13.16
C GLY A 60 -3.10 -8.91 -12.77
N GLU A 61 -2.46 -9.61 -11.83
CA GLU A 61 -2.94 -10.87 -11.24
C GLU A 61 -3.97 -10.67 -10.13
N LEU A 62 -4.14 -9.44 -9.64
CA LEU A 62 -5.14 -9.03 -8.65
C LEU A 62 -5.88 -7.78 -9.13
N ASP A 63 -7.21 -7.84 -9.15
CA ASP A 63 -8.06 -6.67 -9.37
C ASP A 63 -8.81 -6.27 -8.10
N VAL A 64 -9.08 -4.98 -7.95
CA VAL A 64 -10.04 -4.46 -6.97
C VAL A 64 -11.33 -4.13 -7.71
N LEU A 65 -12.35 -4.97 -7.53
CA LEU A 65 -13.64 -4.88 -8.20
C LEU A 65 -14.61 -3.89 -7.51
N GLU A 66 -14.47 -3.69 -6.21
CA GLU A 66 -15.32 -2.82 -5.39
C GLU A 66 -14.48 -2.13 -4.30
N GLY A 67 -14.82 -0.89 -3.92
CA GLY A 67 -14.16 -0.11 -2.86
C GLY A 67 -12.80 0.51 -3.21
N GLY A 68 -12.20 0.10 -4.34
CA GLY A 68 -10.96 0.67 -4.87
C GLY A 68 -9.72 0.41 -4.00
N VAL A 69 -8.55 0.83 -4.50
CA VAL A 69 -7.27 0.58 -3.82
C VAL A 69 -7.21 1.25 -2.44
N LEU A 70 -7.78 2.44 -2.30
CA LEU A 70 -7.84 3.13 -1.00
C LEU A 70 -8.71 2.39 0.02
N GLY A 71 -9.83 1.80 -0.40
CA GLY A 71 -10.66 0.96 0.46
C GLY A 71 -9.89 -0.27 0.93
N LEU A 72 -9.18 -0.94 0.01
CA LEU A 72 -8.31 -2.07 0.34
C LEU A 72 -7.20 -1.68 1.34
N MET A 73 -6.53 -0.54 1.12
CA MET A 73 -5.50 -0.01 2.03
C MET A 73 -6.09 0.34 3.40
N ARG A 74 -7.31 0.89 3.45
CA ARG A 74 -8.00 1.21 4.71
C ARG A 74 -8.24 -0.06 5.53
N ILE A 75 -8.78 -1.11 4.91
CA ILE A 75 -8.95 -2.42 5.57
C ILE A 75 -7.61 -2.95 6.06
N ALA A 76 -6.55 -2.89 5.25
CA ALA A 76 -5.22 -3.32 5.67
C ALA A 76 -4.74 -2.54 6.92
N PHE A 77 -4.76 -1.20 6.90
CA PHE A 77 -4.28 -0.39 8.02
C PHE A 77 -5.11 -0.53 9.29
N GLN A 78 -6.44 -0.66 9.18
CA GLN A 78 -7.32 -0.89 10.35
C GLN A 78 -7.03 -2.22 11.05
N ASN A 79 -6.59 -3.23 10.31
CA ASN A 79 -6.24 -4.53 10.88
C ASN A 79 -4.76 -4.66 11.25
N MET A 80 -3.92 -3.70 10.84
CA MET A 80 -2.52 -3.60 11.27
C MET A 80 -2.36 -2.90 12.63
N GLY A 81 -3.31 -2.04 13.03
CA GLY A 81 -3.26 -1.27 14.28
C GLY A 81 -4.28 -1.74 15.31
N SER A 82 -3.84 -1.91 16.57
CA SER A 82 -4.62 -2.23 17.80
C SER A 82 -4.96 -3.69 18.14
N SER A 83 -4.55 -4.67 17.34
CA SER A 83 -4.39 -6.05 17.80
C SER A 83 -3.24 -6.65 17.02
N GLY A 84 -2.13 -6.89 17.71
CA GLY A 84 -0.93 -7.45 17.10
C GLY A 84 -1.30 -8.63 16.22
N ILE A 85 -0.87 -8.58 14.96
CA ILE A 85 -0.64 -9.77 14.15
C ILE A 85 -0.02 -10.77 15.11
N ASP A 86 -0.76 -11.84 15.39
CA ASP A 86 -0.42 -12.87 16.37
C ASP A 86 1.10 -13.05 16.37
N VAL A 87 1.77 -12.58 17.43
CA VAL A 87 3.22 -12.35 17.50
C VAL A 87 4.00 -13.63 17.13
N SER A 88 3.33 -14.78 17.22
CA SER A 88 3.82 -16.09 16.84
C SER A 88 3.89 -16.35 15.33
N TRP A 89 2.94 -15.87 14.52
CA TRP A 89 2.91 -16.08 13.06
C TRP A 89 3.82 -15.10 12.32
N SER A 90 3.87 -13.84 12.78
CA SER A 90 4.83 -12.84 12.30
C SER A 90 6.27 -13.25 12.59
N LYS A 91 6.56 -13.78 13.80
CA LYS A 91 7.89 -14.34 14.13
C LYS A 91 8.26 -15.58 13.31
N ALA A 92 7.30 -16.45 12.98
CA ALA A 92 7.55 -17.63 12.15
C ALA A 92 7.84 -17.25 10.69
N ILE A 93 7.07 -16.32 10.12
CA ILE A 93 7.34 -15.77 8.77
C ILE A 93 8.63 -14.97 8.76
N GLU A 94 8.94 -14.23 9.82
CA GLU A 94 10.17 -13.46 9.93
C GLU A 94 11.39 -14.36 10.09
N GLY A 95 11.28 -15.44 10.86
CA GLY A 95 12.30 -16.49 10.93
C GLY A 95 12.53 -17.19 9.58
N LEU A 96 11.44 -17.49 8.86
CA LEU A 96 11.50 -18.04 7.51
C LEU A 96 12.11 -17.04 6.52
N ARG A 97 11.72 -15.77 6.55
CA ARG A 97 12.33 -14.68 5.76
C ARG A 97 13.80 -14.54 6.08
N HIS A 98 14.23 -14.58 7.34
CA HIS A 98 15.63 -14.50 7.72
C HIS A 98 16.44 -15.70 7.21
N ALA A 99 15.88 -16.91 7.29
CA ALA A 99 16.50 -18.12 6.76
C ALA A 99 16.62 -18.08 5.23
N PHE A 100 15.57 -17.61 4.55
CA PHE A 100 15.55 -17.43 3.09
C PHE A 100 16.23 -16.14 2.64
N ARG A 101 16.60 -15.22 3.54
CA ARG A 101 17.28 -13.95 3.22
C ARG A 101 18.63 -14.20 2.56
N ARG A 102 19.34 -15.24 2.99
CA ARG A 102 20.59 -15.67 2.34
C ARG A 102 20.33 -16.17 0.91
N LEU A 103 19.26 -16.92 0.68
CA LEU A 103 18.88 -17.40 -0.65
C LEU A 103 18.33 -16.28 -1.56
N GLN A 104 17.61 -15.30 -0.99
CA GLN A 104 17.17 -14.09 -1.69
C GLN A 104 18.31 -13.12 -1.97
N GLN A 105 19.33 -13.02 -1.10
CA GLN A 105 20.56 -12.27 -1.35
C GLN A 105 21.45 -12.94 -2.40
N ILE A 106 21.35 -14.27 -2.57
CA ILE A 106 21.96 -15.01 -3.68
C ILE A 106 21.24 -14.73 -5.02
N ASN A 107 20.18 -13.91 -5.04
CA ASN A 107 19.64 -13.29 -6.24
C ASN A 107 20.46 -12.05 -6.66
N THR A 108 21.73 -12.35 -6.96
CA THR A 108 22.62 -11.74 -7.95
C THR A 108 22.56 -10.21 -8.14
N ALA A 109 23.71 -9.57 -7.95
CA ALA A 109 24.01 -8.24 -8.50
C ALA A 109 23.56 -8.07 -9.98
N ALA A 110 23.52 -9.15 -10.76
CA ALA A 110 23.00 -9.20 -12.13
C ALA A 110 21.45 -9.06 -12.28
N ARG A 111 20.65 -9.44 -11.28
CA ARG A 111 19.19 -9.21 -11.27
C ARG A 111 18.86 -7.83 -10.70
N SER A 112 19.59 -7.37 -9.69
CA SER A 112 19.55 -5.97 -9.25
C SER A 112 19.90 -5.00 -10.37
N ARG A 113 20.93 -5.28 -11.20
CA ARG A 113 21.28 -4.41 -12.34
C ARG A 113 20.20 -4.33 -13.42
N ARG A 114 19.42 -5.40 -13.62
CA ARG A 114 18.24 -5.41 -14.53
C ARG A 114 17.02 -4.71 -13.94
N ASN A 115 16.83 -4.76 -12.62
CA ASN A 115 15.77 -4.01 -11.93
C ASN A 115 16.10 -2.52 -11.79
N VAL A 116 17.38 -2.18 -11.58
CA VAL A 116 17.90 -0.80 -11.44
C VAL A 116 17.93 -0.07 -12.79
N GLN A 117 17.88 -0.78 -13.92
CA GLN A 117 17.80 -0.17 -15.26
C GLN A 117 16.41 0.39 -15.62
N ARG A 118 15.44 0.33 -14.71
CA ARG A 118 14.27 1.21 -14.72
C ARG A 118 14.49 2.32 -13.69
N HIS A 119 15.50 3.15 -13.92
CA HIS A 119 15.39 4.51 -13.42
C HIS A 119 14.12 5.06 -14.07
N TYR A 120 13.05 5.19 -13.28
CA TYR A 120 11.97 6.02 -13.71
C TYR A 120 12.58 7.40 -13.86
N ASP A 121 12.87 7.81 -15.08
CA ASP A 121 12.87 9.22 -15.42
C ASP A 121 11.43 9.69 -15.22
N LEU A 122 11.00 9.80 -13.96
CA LEU A 122 9.85 10.58 -13.54
C LEU A 122 10.26 12.01 -13.87
N SER A 123 10.14 12.36 -15.14
CA SER A 123 10.48 13.67 -15.65
C SER A 123 9.67 14.70 -14.86
N GLY A 124 10.22 15.91 -14.70
CA GLY A 124 9.48 17.01 -14.06
C GLY A 124 8.11 17.24 -14.69
N GLU A 125 7.92 16.89 -15.97
CA GLU A 125 6.64 16.96 -16.68
C GLU A 125 5.56 16.06 -16.08
N LEU A 126 5.90 14.87 -15.59
CA LEU A 126 4.91 14.00 -14.94
C LEU A 126 4.44 14.62 -13.62
N TYR A 127 5.37 15.17 -12.82
CA TYR A 127 5.04 15.80 -11.55
C TYR A 127 4.17 17.04 -11.72
N LYS A 128 4.40 17.83 -12.79
CA LYS A 128 3.55 18.98 -13.12
C LYS A 128 2.09 18.64 -13.39
N LEU A 129 1.76 17.37 -13.69
CA LEU A 129 0.37 16.96 -13.93
C LEU A 129 -0.45 16.87 -12.63
N PHE A 130 0.20 16.77 -11.46
CA PHE A 130 -0.51 16.52 -10.20
C PHE A 130 0.01 17.25 -8.96
N LEU A 131 1.16 17.95 -9.05
CA LEU A 131 1.63 18.84 -7.99
C LEU A 131 1.09 20.26 -8.16
N ASP A 132 1.22 21.07 -7.10
CA ASP A 132 1.00 22.51 -7.13
C ASP A 132 2.03 23.24 -7.99
N GLU A 133 1.77 24.51 -8.28
CA GLU A 133 2.65 25.38 -9.08
C GLU A 133 4.08 25.47 -8.53
N ASP A 134 4.26 25.37 -7.20
CA ASP A 134 5.57 25.38 -6.53
C ASP A 134 6.23 23.99 -6.47
N MET A 135 5.66 22.97 -7.11
CA MET A 135 6.17 21.60 -7.22
C MET A 135 6.47 20.95 -5.85
N GLN A 136 5.61 21.19 -4.85
CA GLN A 136 5.79 20.70 -3.49
C GLN A 136 5.40 19.22 -3.37
N TYR A 137 6.38 18.33 -3.44
CA TYR A 137 6.17 16.90 -3.16
C TYR A 137 6.21 16.59 -1.65
N SER A 138 5.32 17.23 -0.90
CA SER A 138 5.15 17.05 0.55
C SER A 138 3.71 17.36 0.98
N CYS A 139 3.30 16.97 2.18
CA CYS A 139 1.96 17.22 2.70
C CYS A 139 1.61 18.72 2.66
N ALA A 140 0.44 19.06 2.13
CA ALA A 140 -0.14 20.39 2.22
C ALA A 140 -0.83 20.63 3.58
N TYR A 141 -1.22 21.87 3.87
CA TYR A 141 -1.95 22.24 5.08
C TYR A 141 -3.27 22.93 4.71
N PHE A 142 -4.39 22.25 4.97
CA PHE A 142 -5.73 22.73 4.67
C PHE A 142 -6.33 23.40 5.92
N GLU A 143 -6.40 24.73 5.92
CA GLU A 143 -7.07 25.51 6.97
C GLU A 143 -8.60 25.41 6.84
N GLN A 144 -9.09 25.24 5.61
CA GLN A 144 -10.50 25.06 5.28
C GLN A 144 -10.66 23.87 4.31
N PRO A 145 -11.77 23.12 4.34
CA PRO A 145 -11.94 21.91 3.53
C PRO A 145 -12.00 22.14 2.01
N ASP A 146 -12.32 23.35 1.57
CA ASP A 146 -12.58 23.74 0.19
C ASP A 146 -11.38 24.42 -0.51
N MET A 147 -10.23 24.52 0.18
CA MET A 147 -9.01 25.08 -0.40
C MET A 147 -8.50 24.25 -1.58
N THR A 148 -7.96 24.93 -2.58
CA THR A 148 -7.18 24.30 -3.64
C THR A 148 -5.84 23.77 -3.11
N LEU A 149 -5.19 22.88 -3.87
CA LEU A 149 -3.89 22.34 -3.49
C LEU A 149 -2.83 23.45 -3.36
N ASP A 150 -2.80 24.40 -4.30
CA ASP A 150 -1.88 25.53 -4.31
C ASP A 150 -2.05 26.42 -3.07
N GLU A 151 -3.31 26.74 -2.71
CA GLU A 151 -3.61 27.49 -1.50
C GLU A 151 -3.16 26.74 -0.24
N ALA A 152 -3.38 25.42 -0.18
CA ALA A 152 -2.99 24.59 0.96
C ALA A 152 -1.47 24.44 1.09
N GLN A 153 -0.72 24.42 -0.02
CA GLN A 153 0.74 24.44 0.00
C GLN A 153 1.28 25.81 0.43
N LEU A 154 0.65 26.91 0.01
CA LEU A 154 0.98 28.24 0.48
C LEU A 154 0.71 28.40 1.99
N ALA A 155 -0.43 27.90 2.47
CA ALA A 155 -0.76 27.89 3.90
C ALA A 155 0.26 27.08 4.71
N LYS A 156 0.71 25.91 4.20
CA LYS A 156 1.80 25.14 4.82
C LYS A 156 3.06 25.97 5.00
N LYS A 157 3.50 26.68 3.96
CA LYS A 157 4.71 27.54 4.01
C LYS A 157 4.57 28.64 5.06
N ARG A 158 3.42 29.33 5.09
CA ARG A 158 3.11 30.34 6.11
C ARG A 158 3.12 29.75 7.52
N HIS A 159 2.50 28.59 7.70
CA HIS A 159 2.41 27.89 8.97
C HIS A 159 3.80 27.50 9.52
N ILE A 160 4.69 27.00 8.65
CA ILE A 160 6.08 26.70 9.01
C ILE A 160 6.86 27.98 9.33
N ALA A 161 6.77 29.01 8.49
CA ALA A 161 7.46 30.29 8.71
C ALA A 161 7.06 30.97 10.04
N ALA A 162 5.77 30.92 10.38
CA ALA A 162 5.25 31.44 11.64
C ALA A 162 5.85 30.71 12.85
N LYS A 163 5.96 29.37 12.78
CA LYS A 163 6.61 28.55 13.82
C LYS A 163 8.09 28.87 13.98
N LEU A 164 8.77 29.22 12.89
CA LEU A 164 10.19 29.60 12.91
C LEU A 164 10.44 31.04 13.36
N ARG A 165 9.39 31.87 13.51
CA ARG A 165 9.46 33.29 13.92
C ARG A 165 10.49 34.10 13.10
N LEU A 166 10.47 33.90 11.78
CA LEU A 166 11.37 34.62 10.88
C LEU A 166 11.15 36.14 10.99
N LYS A 167 12.25 36.88 11.08
CA LYS A 167 12.25 38.35 11.02
C LYS A 167 12.65 38.78 9.61
N ALA A 168 12.07 39.88 9.15
CA ALA A 168 12.48 40.54 7.91
C ALA A 168 13.90 41.10 8.02
#